data_AF-A0A7C0VX52-F1
#
_entry.id   AF-A0A7C0VX52-F1
#
_cell.length_a   1.000
_cell.length_b   1.000
_cell.length_c   1.000
_cell.angle_alpha   90.00
_cell.angle_beta   90.00
_cell.angle_gamma   90.00
#
_symmetry.space_group_name_H-M   'P 1'
#
loop_
_entity.id
_entity.type
_entity.pdbx_description
1 polymer ?
#
loop_
_entity_poly.entity_id
_entity_poly.type
_entity_poly.pdbx_seq_one_letter_code
_entity_poly.pdbx_strand_id
1 'polypeptide(L)' 'MAYLLIDGYNLIGTAHHDLEAARNDLVEKLCRYSGLRGHDITVVFDGWKNGLPVENSHRIGRTTVIYSKLG' A
#
# COMPACT_ATOMS: atom_id res chain seq x y z
N MET A 1 -6.97 -1.37 19.58
CA MET A 1 -5.77 -1.36 18.72
C MET A 1 -5.75 -2.66 17.92
N ALA A 2 -5.51 -2.61 16.61
CA ALA A 2 -5.48 -3.80 15.76
C ALA A 2 -4.42 -3.64 14.68
N TYR A 3 -3.98 -4.77 14.15
CA TYR A 3 -3.07 -4.84 13.00
C TYR A 3 -3.86 -5.19 11.75
N LEU A 4 -3.71 -4.39 10.69
CA LEU A 4 -4.40 -4.59 9.41
C LEU A 4 -3.36 -4.97 8.36
N LEU A 5 -3.55 -6.12 7.73
CA LEU A 5 -2.79 -6.53 6.55
C LEU A 5 -3.70 -6.43 5.33
N ILE A 6 -3.30 -5.60 4.37
CA ILE A 6 -4.11 -5.23 3.21
C ILE A 6 -3.39 -5.65 1.93
N ASP A 7 -4.11 -6.30 1.04
CA ASP A 7 -3.72 -6.46 -0.35
C ASP A 7 -4.11 -5.21 -1.14
N GLY A 8 -3.11 -4.45 -1.58
CA GLY A 8 -3.27 -3.15 -2.20
C GLY A 8 -3.94 -3.22 -3.57
N TYR A 9 -3.55 -4.18 -4.42
CA TYR A 9 -4.09 -4.30 -5.78
C TYR A 9 -5.50 -4.88 -5.80
N ASN A 10 -5.81 -5.80 -4.90
CA ASN A 10 -7.19 -6.25 -4.72
C ASN A 10 -8.09 -5.11 -4.22
N LEU A 11 -7.58 -4.22 -3.36
CA LEU A 11 -8.36 -3.10 -2.82
C LEU A 11 -8.59 -1.96 -3.82
N ILE A 12 -7.61 -1.63 -4.66
CA ILE A 12 -7.79 -0.68 -5.79
C ILE A 12 -8.41 -1.36 -7.03
N GLY A 13 -8.64 -2.67 -6.95
CA GLY A 13 -9.05 -3.54 -8.04
C GLY A 13 -10.21 -2.97 -8.86
N THR A 14 -10.05 -3.03 -10.19
CA THR A 14 -11.03 -2.79 -11.27
C THR A 14 -11.34 -1.35 -11.68
N ALA A 15 -10.94 -0.33 -10.92
CA ALA A 15 -11.18 1.06 -11.32
C ALA A 15 -9.85 1.81 -11.40
N HIS A 16 -9.34 2.03 -12.63
CA HIS A 16 -8.68 3.25 -13.12
C HIS A 16 -7.67 2.92 -14.22
N HIS A 17 -7.59 3.80 -15.23
CA HIS A 17 -6.57 3.77 -16.27
C HIS A 17 -5.16 4.05 -15.72
N ASP A 18 -5.06 4.68 -14.54
CA ASP A 18 -3.80 5.03 -13.87
C ASP A 18 -3.68 4.33 -12.51
N LEU A 19 -3.05 3.15 -12.53
CA LEU A 19 -2.76 2.36 -11.33
C LEU A 19 -1.80 3.06 -10.37
N GLU A 20 -0.95 3.97 -10.87
CA GLU A 20 0.04 4.66 -10.04
C GLU A 20 -0.62 5.74 -9.19
N ALA A 21 -1.51 6.54 -9.79
CA ALA A 21 -2.31 7.51 -9.07
C ALA A 21 -3.22 6.85 -8.02
N ALA A 22 -3.92 5.77 -8.39
CA ALA A 22 -4.78 5.04 -7.47
C ALA A 22 -4.00 4.45 -6.28
N ARG A 23 -2.80 3.94 -6.52
CA ARG A 23 -1.89 3.47 -5.47
C ARG A 23 -1.51 4.61 -4.52
N ASN A 24 -1.05 5.74 -5.05
CA ASN A 24 -0.60 6.86 -4.24
C ASN A 24 -1.74 7.40 -3.36
N ASP A 25 -2.94 7.54 -3.92
CA ASP A 25 -4.15 7.94 -3.19
C ASP A 25 -4.54 6.92 -2.10
N LEU A 26 -4.45 5.61 -2.38
CA LEU A 26 -4.68 4.58 -1.36
C LEU A 26 -3.69 4.70 -0.19
N VAL A 27 -2.39 4.89 -0.48
CA VAL A 27 -1.36 5.05 0.57
C VAL A 27 -1.66 6.26 1.45
N GLU A 28 -2.03 7.40 0.86
CA GLU A 28 -2.40 8.61 1.60
C GLU A 28 -3.61 8.38 2.50
N LYS A 29 -4.66 7.73 1.97
CA LYS A 29 -5.87 7.37 2.73
C LYS A 29 -5.56 6.47 3.92
N LEU A 30 -4.71 5.46 3.73
CA LEU A 30 -4.30 4.53 4.80
C LEU A 30 -3.45 5.24 5.86
N CYS A 31 -2.53 6.13 5.46
CA CYS A 31 -1.75 6.94 6.39
C CYS A 31 -2.68 7.77 7.28
N ARG A 32 -3.64 8.50 6.68
CA ARG A 32 -4.64 9.27 7.42
C ARG A 32 -5.49 8.40 8.34
N TYR A 33 -5.98 7.26 7.84
CA TYR A 33 -6.80 6.34 8.62
C TYR A 33 -6.03 5.77 9.83
N SER A 34 -4.77 5.37 9.65
CA SER A 34 -3.90 4.86 10.71
C SER A 34 -3.66 5.90 11.82
N GLY A 35 -3.49 7.18 11.44
CA GLY A 35 -3.32 8.29 12.38
C GLY A 35 -4.60 8.60 13.17
N LEU A 36 -5.75 8.60 12.51
CA LEU A 36 -7.05 8.88 13.15
C LEU A 36 -7.54 7.76 14.07
N ARG A 37 -7.22 6.49 13.74
CA ARG A 37 -7.76 5.31 14.43
C ARG A 37 -6.75 4.60 15.32
N GLY A 38 -5.47 4.89 15.17
CA GLY A 38 -4.38 4.26 15.92
C GLY A 38 -4.04 2.83 15.46
N HIS A 39 -4.63 2.31 14.38
CA HIS A 39 -4.26 0.98 13.88
C HIS A 39 -2.85 0.97 13.27
N ASP A 40 -2.12 -0.13 13.43
CA ASP A 40 -0.93 -0.40 12.63
C ASP A 40 -1.38 -1.09 11.34
N ILE A 41 -0.92 -0.59 10.19
CA ILE A 41 -1.36 -1.04 8.88
C ILE A 41 -0.15 -1.44 8.06
N THR A 42 -0.23 -2.59 7.41
CA THR A 42 0.68 -2.97 6.34
C THR A 42 -0.13 -3.19 5.07
N VAL A 43 0.25 -2.50 4.00
CA VAL A 43 -0.33 -2.70 2.66
C VAL A 43 0.74 -3.27 1.73
N VAL A 44 0.38 -4.32 1.01
CA VAL A 44 1.27 -5.03 0.06
C VAL A 44 0.74 -4.80 -1.35
N PHE A 45 1.59 -4.27 -2.23
CA PHE A 45 1.32 -4.15 -3.67
C PHE A 45 2.14 -5.22 -4.41
N ASP A 46 1.47 -6.24 -4.96
CA ASP A 46 2.10 -7.35 -5.67
C ASP A 46 2.40 -7.07 -7.15
N GLY A 47 3.53 -7.55 -7.66
CA GLY A 47 3.83 -7.46 -9.10
C GLY A 47 4.07 -6.04 -9.62
N TRP A 48 4.61 -5.14 -8.78
CA TRP A 48 4.96 -3.78 -9.17
C TRP A 48 6.11 -3.77 -10.20
N LYS A 49 5.77 -3.61 -11.50
CA LYS A 49 6.70 -3.72 -12.65
C LYS A 49 7.69 -2.55 -12.81
N ASN A 50 7.36 -1.37 -12.30
CA ASN A 50 8.18 -0.15 -12.46
C ASN A 50 9.13 0.12 -11.27
N GLY A 51 9.16 -0.77 -10.28
CA GLY A 51 10.06 -0.64 -9.14
C GLY A 51 11.28 -1.49 -9.37
N LEU A 52 12.41 -0.97 -8.93
CA LEU A 52 13.69 -1.67 -8.82
C LEU A 52 13.48 -3.15 -8.44
N PRO A 53 14.33 -4.09 -8.90
CA PRO A 53 14.27 -5.52 -8.58
C PRO A 53 14.54 -5.85 -7.09
N VAL A 54 14.31 -4.91 -6.20
CA VAL A 54 14.52 -4.93 -4.75
C VAL A 54 13.15 -4.72 -4.12
N GLU A 55 12.78 -5.60 -3.18
CA GLU A 55 11.61 -5.34 -2.33
C GLU A 55 11.82 -3.99 -1.67
N ASN A 56 10.92 -3.05 -1.93
CA ASN A 56 11.00 -1.72 -1.36
C ASN A 56 9.90 -1.61 -0.32
N SER A 57 10.28 -1.27 0.91
CA SER A 57 9.33 -1.02 1.98
C SER A 57 9.54 0.39 2.51
N HIS A 58 8.45 1.11 2.70
CA HIS A 58 8.50 2.42 3.32
C HIS A 58 7.45 2.53 4.41
N ARG A 59 7.83 3.14 5.54
CA ARG A 59 6.95 3.32 6.68
C ARG A 59 6.69 4.80 6.90
N ILE A 60 5.42 5.17 6.90
CA ILE A 60 4.94 6.52 7.16
C ILE A 60 4.03 6.43 8.39
N GLY A 61 4.55 6.87 9.54
CA GLY A 61 3.87 6.74 10.83
C GLY A 61 3.55 5.27 11.17
N ARG A 62 2.26 4.94 11.20
CA ARG A 62 1.74 3.60 11.54
C ARG A 62 1.36 2.77 10.30
N THR A 63 1.65 3.28 9.11
CA THR A 63 1.41 2.59 7.84
C THR A 63 2.73 2.15 7.22
N THR A 64 2.86 0.87 6.93
CA THR A 64 3.96 0.27 6.18
C THR A 64 3.47 -0.11 4.80
N VAL A 65 4.18 0.33 3.76
CA VAL A 65 3.89 0.00 2.36
C VAL A 65 4.98 -0.94 1.88
N ILE A 66 4.61 -2.07 1.29
CA ILE A 66 5.53 -3.07 0.75
C ILE A 66 5.24 -3.26 -0.74
N TYR A 67 6.28 -3.19 -1.56
CA TYR A 67 6.25 -3.55 -2.97
C TYR A 67 6.94 -4.88 -3.15
N SER A 68 6.19 -5.92 -3.54
CA SER A 68 6.80 -7.21 -3.83
C SER A 68 7.33 -7.25 -5.27
N LYS A 69 8.37 -8.07 -5.48
CA LYS A 69 8.96 -8.30 -6.80
C LYS A 69 7.97 -9.08 -7.68
N LEU A 70 8.06 -8.87 -8.99
CA LEU A 70 7.47 -9.80 -9.95
C LEU A 70 8.24 -11.12 -9.87
N GLY A 71 7.54 -12.22 -9.58
CA GLY A 71 8.13 -13.57 -9.49
C GLY A 71 8.68 -14.08 -10.80
#